data_AF-A0A136MBY5-F1
#
_entry.id   AF-A0A136MBY5-F1
#
_cell.length_a   1.000
_cell.length_b   1.000
_cell.length_c   1.000
_cell.angle_alpha   90.00
_cell.angle_beta   90.00
_cell.angle_gamma   90.00
#
_symmetry.space_group_name_H-M   'P 1'
#
loop_
_entity.id
_entity.type
_entity.pdbx_description
1 polymer ?
#
loop_
_entity_poly.entity_id
_entity_poly.type
_entity_poly.pdbx_seq_one_letter_code
_entity_poly.pdbx_strand_id
1 'polypeptide(L)'
;MMRFYKAIYLITICIAASFSLKAQQNLVYNHYFLNPYLYNPSYIAASGYSELLMNYRKQWAQFNGAPTTATLNLQLPLNHKMGLGLNLYNDQAGVLQTNSAMASFAYQVYLGKVLQNYIALGLDFLQGLPLIISILIK
;
A
#
# COMPACT_ATOMS: atom_id res chain seq x y z
N MET A 1 31.76 -17.64 35.78
CA MET A 1 30.35 -17.46 36.21
C MET A 1 29.70 -16.19 35.64
N MET A 2 30.24 -14.97 35.82
CA MET A 2 29.61 -13.71 35.36
C MET A 2 29.24 -13.60 33.87
N ARG A 3 29.92 -14.34 32.98
CA ARG A 3 29.62 -14.37 31.54
C ARG A 3 28.31 -15.10 31.20
N PHE A 4 27.90 -16.06 32.03
CA PHE A 4 26.72 -16.88 31.80
C PHE A 4 25.43 -16.10 32.05
N TYR A 5 25.39 -15.29 33.11
CA TYR A 5 24.21 -14.44 33.42
C TYR A 5 24.02 -13.31 32.40
N LYS A 6 25.13 -12.76 31.87
CA LYS A 6 25.08 -11.78 30.78
C LYS A 6 24.50 -12.38 29.50
N ALA A 7 24.87 -13.63 29.18
CA ALA A 7 24.32 -14.34 28.03
C ALA A 7 22.81 -14.61 28.21
N ILE A 8 22.38 -15.05 29.39
CA ILE A 8 20.96 -15.25 29.71
C ILE A 8 20.19 -13.93 29.56
N TYR A 9 20.71 -12.83 30.10
CA TYR A 9 20.07 -11.52 30.01
C TYR A 9 19.92 -11.02 28.56
N LEU A 10 20.96 -11.21 27.73
CA LEU A 10 20.93 -10.90 26.30
C LEU A 10 19.90 -11.73 25.54
N ILE A 11 19.82 -13.03 25.83
CA ILE A 11 18.86 -13.94 25.19
C ILE A 11 17.43 -13.53 25.52
N THR A 12 17.13 -13.20 26.79
CA THR A 12 15.79 -12.76 27.21
C THR A 12 15.37 -11.46 26.51
N ILE A 13 16.30 -10.51 26.34
CA ILE A 13 16.06 -9.27 25.60
C ILE A 13 15.77 -9.55 24.12
N CYS A 14 16.54 -10.41 23.47
CA CYS A 14 16.33 -10.77 22.07
C CYS A 14 14.98 -11.48 21.84
N ILE A 15 14.58 -12.36 22.76
CA ILE A 15 13.27 -13.05 22.69
C ILE A 15 12.13 -12.03 22.87
N ALA A 16 12.24 -11.12 23.84
CA ALA A 16 11.24 -10.08 24.06
C ALA A 16 11.08 -9.14 22.84
N ALA A 17 12.19 -8.76 22.20
CA ALA A 17 12.18 -7.93 20.99
C ALA A 17 11.50 -8.61 19.79
N SER A 18 11.55 -9.95 19.72
CA SER A 18 10.99 -10.73 18.61
C SER A 18 9.46 -10.69 18.58
N PHE A 19 8.80 -10.53 19.74
CA PHE A 19 7.33 -10.43 19.83
C PHE A 19 6.74 -9.13 19.27
N SER A 20 7.57 -8.12 19.02
CA SER A 20 7.14 -6.84 18.43
C SER A 20 7.21 -6.81 16.91
N LEU A 21 7.78 -7.85 16.28
CA LEU A 21 7.94 -7.90 14.83
C LEU A 21 6.64 -8.39 14.18
N LYS A 22 5.96 -7.48 13.46
CA LYS A 22 4.86 -7.85 12.57
C LYS A 22 5.45 -8.32 11.24
N ALA A 23 5.53 -9.63 11.02
CA ALA A 23 5.85 -10.20 9.71
C ALA A 23 4.63 -10.07 8.78
N GLN A 24 4.49 -8.92 8.14
CA GLN A 24 3.42 -8.68 7.16
C GLN A 24 3.95 -9.02 5.77
N GLN A 25 3.21 -9.88 5.09
CA GLN A 25 3.50 -10.21 3.71
C GLN A 25 2.96 -9.06 2.84
N ASN A 26 3.86 -8.23 2.31
CA ASN A 26 3.48 -7.21 1.35
C ASN A 26 3.11 -7.89 0.02
N LEU A 27 1.89 -7.64 -0.46
CA LEU A 27 1.51 -8.05 -1.81
C LEU A 27 2.37 -7.29 -2.83
N VAL A 28 3.06 -8.03 -3.69
CA VAL A 28 3.86 -7.46 -4.78
C VAL A 28 2.97 -7.31 -6.02
N TYR A 29 2.78 -6.07 -6.47
CA TYR A 29 2.05 -5.74 -7.69
C TYR A 29 3.03 -5.61 -8.87
N ASN A 30 2.91 -6.47 -9.89
CA ASN A 30 3.65 -6.26 -11.14
C ASN A 30 3.01 -5.19 -12.06
N HIS A 31 1.91 -4.56 -11.64
CA HIS A 31 1.13 -3.62 -12.44
C HIS A 31 1.45 -2.14 -12.16
N TYR A 32 2.62 -1.81 -11.61
CA TYR A 32 3.01 -0.42 -11.33
C TYR A 32 2.83 0.51 -12.55
N PHE A 33 3.23 0.04 -13.73
CA PHE A 33 3.08 0.80 -14.98
C PHE A 33 1.64 1.11 -15.36
N LEU A 34 0.69 0.26 -14.95
CA LEU A 34 -0.73 0.45 -15.22
C LEU A 34 -1.40 1.30 -14.13
N ASN A 35 -0.88 1.26 -12.90
CA ASN A 35 -1.45 1.98 -11.78
C ASN A 35 -0.37 2.39 -10.76
N PRO A 36 0.27 3.55 -10.96
CA PRO A 36 1.28 4.09 -10.05
C PRO A 36 0.73 4.43 -8.67
N TYR A 37 -0.58 4.71 -8.57
CA TYR A 37 -1.26 5.01 -7.32
C TYR A 37 -1.12 3.88 -6.29
N LEU A 38 -1.06 2.60 -6.72
CA LEU A 38 -0.85 1.44 -5.84
C LEU A 38 0.40 1.54 -4.95
N TYR A 39 1.41 2.27 -5.43
CA TYR A 39 2.69 2.42 -4.74
C TYR A 39 2.85 3.80 -4.11
N ASN A 40 2.18 4.81 -4.67
CA ASN A 40 2.34 6.18 -4.22
C ASN A 40 1.02 6.96 -4.36
N PRO A 41 0.34 7.28 -3.25
CA PRO A 41 -0.93 8.00 -3.27
C PRO A 41 -0.86 9.40 -3.84
N SER A 42 0.31 10.02 -3.89
CA SER A 42 0.47 11.34 -4.53
C SER A 42 0.24 11.32 -6.05
N TYR A 43 0.18 10.13 -6.68
CA TYR A 43 -0.18 9.97 -8.09
C TYR A 43 -1.68 10.04 -8.37
N ILE A 44 -2.54 10.00 -7.36
CA ILE A 44 -3.99 10.17 -7.55
C ILE A 44 -4.21 11.50 -8.26
N ALA A 45 -5.11 11.50 -9.25
CA ALA A 45 -5.45 12.68 -10.06
C ALA A 45 -4.33 13.21 -10.96
N ALA A 46 -3.15 12.56 -11.05
CA ALA A 46 -2.10 12.98 -11.98
C ALA A 46 -2.54 12.90 -13.45
N SER A 47 -3.47 11.99 -13.78
CA SER A 47 -4.04 11.84 -15.13
C SER A 47 -5.11 12.91 -15.45
N GLY A 48 -5.68 13.56 -14.43
CA GLY A 48 -6.72 14.59 -14.60
C GLY A 48 -8.15 14.08 -14.85
N TYR A 49 -8.39 12.76 -14.87
CA TYR A 49 -9.71 12.15 -15.01
C TYR A 49 -9.91 11.01 -14.00
N SER A 50 -11.17 10.62 -13.78
CA SER A 50 -11.52 9.49 -12.92
C SER A 50 -11.08 8.17 -13.55
N GLU A 51 -10.42 7.32 -12.77
CA GLU A 51 -9.90 6.03 -13.22
C GLU A 51 -10.44 4.91 -12.35
N LEU A 52 -10.92 3.84 -13.00
CA LEU A 52 -11.37 2.63 -12.34
C LEU A 52 -10.61 1.45 -12.96
N LEU A 53 -9.86 0.72 -12.14
CA LEU A 53 -9.11 -0.45 -12.55
C LEU A 53 -9.55 -1.66 -11.73
N MET A 54 -9.96 -2.71 -12.41
CA MET A 54 -10.28 -4.00 -11.82
C MET A 54 -9.25 -5.03 -12.28
N ASN A 55 -8.74 -5.83 -11.36
CA ASN A 55 -7.83 -6.92 -11.68
C ASN A 55 -8.30 -8.21 -11.00
N TYR A 56 -8.26 -9.31 -11.74
CA TYR A 56 -8.46 -10.64 -11.20
C TYR A 56 -7.32 -11.53 -11.66
N ARG A 57 -6.64 -12.16 -10.72
CA ARG A 57 -5.51 -13.05 -10.97
C ARG A 57 -5.75 -14.38 -10.28
N LYS A 58 -5.73 -15.46 -11.05
CA LYS A 58 -5.69 -16.83 -10.51
C LYS A 58 -4.38 -17.49 -10.91
N GLN A 59 -3.53 -17.78 -9.93
CA GLN A 59 -2.27 -18.46 -10.17
C GLN A 59 -2.44 -19.96 -9.95
N TRP A 60 -1.75 -20.77 -10.76
CA TRP A 60 -1.76 -22.24 -10.63
C TRP A 60 -3.16 -22.82 -10.76
N ALA A 61 -3.91 -22.33 -11.76
CA ALA A 61 -5.36 -22.54 -11.91
C ALA A 61 -5.82 -24.01 -11.95
N GLN A 62 -4.90 -24.95 -12.17
CA GLN A 62 -5.12 -26.41 -12.22
C GLN A 62 -5.22 -27.05 -10.82
N PHE A 63 -4.87 -26.34 -9.75
CA PHE A 63 -4.90 -26.86 -8.38
C PHE A 63 -6.11 -26.36 -7.59
N ASN A 64 -6.71 -27.24 -6.79
CA ASN A 64 -7.75 -26.84 -5.83
C ASN A 64 -7.14 -25.96 -4.73
N GLY A 65 -7.81 -24.85 -4.40
CA GLY A 65 -7.27 -23.84 -3.48
C GLY A 65 -6.17 -22.96 -4.09
N ALA A 66 -6.04 -22.97 -5.42
CA ALA A 66 -5.16 -22.09 -6.18
C ALA A 66 -5.23 -20.63 -5.70
N PRO A 67 -4.08 -19.94 -5.52
CA PRO A 67 -4.08 -18.54 -5.10
C PRO A 67 -4.86 -17.64 -6.07
N THR A 68 -5.84 -16.93 -5.53
CA THR A 68 -6.67 -15.97 -6.26
C THR A 68 -6.59 -14.60 -5.61
N THR A 69 -6.26 -13.60 -6.41
CA THR A 69 -6.21 -12.20 -6.00
C THR A 69 -7.20 -11.41 -6.84
N ALA A 70 -8.09 -10.67 -6.21
CA ALA A 70 -8.99 -9.71 -6.84
C ALA A 70 -8.72 -8.32 -6.28
N THR A 71 -8.60 -7.32 -7.15
CA THR A 71 -8.41 -5.93 -6.75
C THR A 71 -9.33 -4.99 -7.50
N LEU A 72 -9.76 -3.96 -6.79
CA LEU A 72 -10.59 -2.88 -7.29
C LEU A 72 -9.94 -1.58 -6.86
N ASN A 73 -9.57 -0.77 -7.84
CA ASN A 73 -8.88 0.48 -7.61
C ASN A 73 -9.66 1.62 -8.28
N LEU A 74 -10.01 2.64 -7.51
CA LEU A 74 -10.77 3.79 -7.95
C LEU A 74 -10.00 5.05 -7.58
N GLN A 75 -9.77 5.93 -8.55
CA GLN A 75 -9.16 7.23 -8.38
C GLN A 75 -10.13 8.32 -8.86
N LEU A 76 -10.40 9.29 -8.01
CA LEU A 76 -11.35 10.37 -8.27
C LEU A 76 -10.65 11.72 -8.08
N PRO A 77 -10.28 12.42 -9.16
CA PRO A 77 -9.88 13.83 -9.06
C PRO A 77 -11.09 14.65 -8.61
N LEU A 78 -11.00 15.31 -7.46
CA LEU A 78 -12.04 16.21 -6.97
C LEU A 78 -11.92 17.60 -7.60
N ASN A 79 -10.68 18.04 -7.81
CA ASN A 79 -10.33 19.28 -8.49
C ASN A 79 -8.87 19.20 -8.98
N HIS A 80 -8.36 20.29 -9.55
CA HIS A 80 -6.97 20.35 -10.05
C HIS A 80 -5.88 20.20 -8.97
N LYS A 81 -6.24 20.25 -7.68
CA LYS A 81 -5.31 20.19 -6.54
C LYS A 81 -5.54 18.96 -5.66
N MET A 82 -6.66 18.25 -5.77
CA MET A 82 -7.10 17.26 -4.80
C MET A 82 -7.65 16.02 -5.49
N GLY A 83 -7.33 14.86 -4.95
CA GLY A 83 -7.88 13.59 -5.38
C GLY A 83 -8.12 12.64 -4.22
N LEU A 84 -9.11 11.76 -4.41
CA LEU A 84 -9.38 10.65 -3.52
C LEU A 84 -9.08 9.33 -4.23
N GLY A 85 -8.58 8.37 -3.49
CA GLY A 85 -8.31 7.01 -3.94
C GLY A 85 -9.00 6.02 -3.03
N LEU A 86 -9.51 4.95 -3.63
CA LEU A 86 -9.99 3.78 -2.92
C LEU A 86 -9.34 2.55 -3.55
N ASN A 87 -8.78 1.69 -2.71
CA ASN A 87 -8.26 0.41 -3.12
C ASN A 87 -8.87 -0.68 -2.24
N LEU A 88 -9.60 -1.59 -2.86
CA LEU A 88 -10.10 -2.79 -2.20
C LEU A 88 -9.35 -3.98 -2.77
N TYR A 89 -8.87 -4.85 -1.89
CA TYR A 89 -8.25 -6.09 -2.32
C TYR A 89 -8.75 -7.28 -1.50
N ASN A 90 -8.85 -8.40 -2.20
CA ASN A 90 -9.16 -9.71 -1.65
C ASN A 90 -8.11 -10.67 -2.20
N ASP A 91 -7.29 -11.23 -1.33
CA ASP A 91 -6.31 -12.24 -1.67
C ASP A 91 -6.64 -13.53 -0.91
N GLN A 92 -6.71 -14.63 -1.64
CA GLN A 92 -7.01 -15.95 -1.10
C GLN A 92 -5.92 -16.91 -1.56
N ALA A 93 -5.22 -17.52 -0.60
CA ALA A 93 -4.20 -18.52 -0.84
C ALA A 93 -4.51 -19.76 0.01
N GLY A 94 -5.24 -20.71 -0.55
CA GLY A 94 -5.73 -21.88 0.18
C GLY A 94 -6.68 -21.49 1.32
N VAL A 95 -6.29 -21.80 2.56
CA VAL A 95 -7.06 -21.47 3.79
C VAL A 95 -6.81 -20.04 4.28
N LEU A 96 -5.79 -19.36 3.77
CA LEU A 96 -5.47 -17.99 4.14
C LEU A 96 -6.29 -17.05 3.26
N GLN A 97 -7.06 -16.16 3.90
CA GLN A 97 -7.78 -15.08 3.25
C GLN A 97 -7.36 -13.75 3.86
N THR A 98 -6.94 -12.83 3.00
CA THR A 98 -6.58 -11.47 3.37
C THR A 98 -7.47 -10.50 2.60
N ASN A 99 -8.34 -9.81 3.32
CA ASN A 99 -9.11 -8.70 2.78
C ASN A 99 -8.54 -7.42 3.35
N SER A 100 -8.39 -6.41 2.52
CA SER A 100 -8.23 -5.07 3.08
C SER A 100 -8.66 -3.98 2.14
N ALA A 101 -8.88 -2.83 2.76
CA ALA A 101 -9.35 -1.62 2.16
C ALA A 101 -8.36 -0.52 2.51
N MET A 102 -7.98 0.24 1.48
CA MET A 102 -7.17 1.44 1.59
C MET A 102 -7.99 2.61 1.08
N ALA A 103 -8.04 3.67 1.89
CA ALA A 103 -8.54 4.96 1.48
C ALA A 103 -7.36 5.92 1.40
N SER A 104 -7.32 6.70 0.34
CA SER A 104 -6.17 7.52 0.00
C SER A 104 -6.61 8.94 -0.32
N PHE A 105 -5.79 9.90 0.05
CA PHE A 105 -6.01 11.31 -0.25
C PHE A 105 -4.74 11.93 -0.81
N ALA A 106 -4.87 12.68 -1.90
CA ALA A 106 -3.77 13.39 -2.53
C ALA A 106 -4.05 14.89 -2.60
N TYR A 107 -3.00 15.68 -2.39
CA TYR A 107 -3.01 17.13 -2.52
C TYR A 107 -1.82 17.62 -3.33
N GLN A 108 -2.04 18.48 -4.32
CA GLN A 108 -1.02 19.06 -5.18
C GLN A 108 -0.85 20.56 -4.89
N VAL A 109 0.38 20.96 -4.58
CA VAL A 109 0.82 22.32 -4.33
C VAL A 109 1.56 22.83 -5.56
N TYR A 110 0.94 23.72 -6.32
CA TYR A 110 1.56 24.35 -7.48
C TYR A 110 2.50 25.49 -7.06
N LEU A 111 3.75 25.46 -7.55
CA LEU A 111 4.81 26.41 -7.19
C LEU A 111 4.82 27.68 -8.07
N GLY A 112 3.93 27.77 -9.06
CA GLY A 112 3.83 28.94 -9.95
C GLY A 112 2.51 28.99 -10.74
N LYS A 113 2.41 29.93 -11.69
CA LYS A 113 1.25 30.06 -12.60
C LYS A 113 1.18 28.95 -13.66
N VAL A 114 2.27 28.21 -13.85
CA VAL A 114 2.35 27.08 -14.78
C VAL A 114 1.98 25.80 -14.01
N LEU A 115 0.97 25.08 -14.49
CA LEU A 115 0.46 23.84 -13.87
C LEU A 115 1.45 22.66 -13.93
N GLN A 116 2.67 22.85 -14.44
CA GLN A 116 3.66 21.78 -14.60
C GLN A 116 4.56 21.61 -13.37
N ASN A 117 4.76 22.65 -12.55
CA ASN A 117 5.64 22.60 -11.38
C ASN A 117 4.79 22.45 -10.12
N TYR A 118 4.69 21.23 -9.60
CA TYR A 118 3.89 20.96 -8.40
C TYR A 118 4.49 19.91 -7.49
N ILE A 119 4.26 20.09 -6.20
CA ILE A 119 4.57 19.10 -5.16
C ILE A 119 3.28 18.37 -4.84
N ALA A 120 3.27 17.05 -5.00
CA ALA A 120 2.14 16.21 -4.63
C ALA A 120 2.40 15.50 -3.29
N LEU A 121 1.46 15.63 -2.38
CA LEU A 121 1.43 14.99 -1.07
C LEU A 121 0.35 13.93 -1.09
N GLY A 122 0.67 12.72 -0.62
CA GLY A 122 -0.27 11.61 -0.57
C GLY A 122 -0.32 11.01 0.83
N LEU A 123 -1.55 10.77 1.30
CA LEU A 123 -1.85 10.10 2.56
C LEU A 123 -2.62 8.82 2.27
N ASP A 124 -2.13 7.70 2.81
CA ASP A 124 -2.82 6.41 2.76
C ASP A 124 -3.24 5.96 4.14
N PHE A 125 -4.50 5.58 4.24
CA PHE A 125 -5.07 4.88 5.38
C PHE A 125 -5.42 3.46 4.96
N LEU A 126 -4.69 2.49 5.51
CA LEU A 126 -4.89 1.07 5.25
C LEU A 126 -5.52 0.42 6.49
N GLN A 127 -6.63 -0.29 6.28
CA GLN A 127 -7.36 -0.93 7.38
C GLN A 127 -6.44 -1.88 8.17
N GLY A 128 -6.22 -1.58 9.46
CA GLY A 128 -5.41 -2.40 10.37
C GLY A 128 -3.91 -2.10 10.37
N LEU A 129 -3.45 -1.06 9.66
CA LEU A 129 -2.05 -0.65 9.56
C LEU A 129 -1.84 0.84 9.87
N PRO A 130 -0.62 1.26 10.27
CA PRO A 130 -0.30 2.67 10.47
C PRO A 130 -0.39 3.46 9.16
N LEU A 131 -0.68 4.77 9.27
CA LEU A 131 -0.72 5.69 8.12
C LEU A 131 0.60 5.68 7.34
N ILE A 132 0.53 5.65 6.01
CA ILE A 132 1.68 5.83 5.13
C ILE A 132 1.62 7.25 4.55
N ILE A 133 2.72 8.00 4.67
CA ILE A 133 2.87 9.36 4.14
C ILE A 133 3.86 9.29 2.97
N SER A 134 3.50 9.87 1.83
CA SER A 134 4.35 9.91 0.63
C SER A 134 4.41 11.31 0.01
N ILE A 135 5.52 11.61 -0.66
CA ILE A 135 5.78 12.87 -1.33
C ILE A 135 6.29 12.58 -2.75
N LEU A 136 5.76 13.31 -3.74
CA LEU A 136 6.25 13.31 -5.11
C LEU A 136 6.52 14.75 -5.54
N ILE A 137 7.67 14.97 -6.17
CA ILE A 137 8.06 16.25 -6.74
C ILE A 137 8.13 16.06 -8.25
N LYS A 138 7.37 16.86 -9.00
CA LYS A 138 7.41 16.91 -10.47
C LYS A 138 7.73 18.33 -10.95
#